data_AF-A0A0F9PPA2-F1
#
_entry.id   AF-A0A0F9PPA2-F1
#
_cell.length_a   1.000
_cell.length_b   1.000
_cell.length_c   1.000
_cell.angle_alpha   90.00
_cell.angle_beta   90.00
_cell.angle_gamma   90.00
#
_symmetry.space_group_name_H-M   'P 1'
#
loop_
_entity.id
_entity.type
_entity.pdbx_description
1 polymer ?
#
loop_
_entity_poly.entity_id
_entity_poly.type
_entity_poly.pdbx_seq_one_letter_code
_entity_poly.pdbx_strand_id
1 'polypeptide(L)'
;MSEKEMNNRVKEYLKEVKNKLPEWLKDKKEHKEILAELEDHIWSKAEESQTGQPTLDSVRTAIDHMGTPESIAKEYKRRGTPKFYITEELWPSYKNVLAVVFSVIVGITVVSLILNLIFGNLNIIPDSIMGVQMGFLGSFVVITIVFVILSHEGYFPEDFKSQKSLDKLKEEGQVIGKKKSSIKSPFKPGDDIVGGSIGIVIGIMFFSQFIPSIFGLMDPEFRLFLQFSGLFIIAEGGLDLMRGLIGKRQLTAHQVIHGITIVVKLASISVVVLMMNRPEIFPILAVEQPSGALINVGIAPSFYELFRIIAWLVIIAVVLSTIGNFQKIVKVERYRNLK
;
A
#
# COMPACT_ATOMS: atom_id res chain seq x y z
N MET A 1 26.47 23.42 -37.67
CA MET A 1 26.64 22.20 -36.86
C MET A 1 26.29 22.42 -35.37
N SER A 2 26.35 23.64 -34.82
CA SER A 2 26.15 23.88 -33.38
C SER A 2 24.70 23.77 -32.88
N GLU A 3 23.69 24.13 -33.67
CA GLU A 3 22.29 24.20 -33.18
C GLU A 3 21.68 22.85 -32.81
N LYS A 4 22.03 21.79 -33.56
CA LYS A 4 21.57 20.42 -33.27
C LYS A 4 22.21 19.87 -31.99
N GLU A 5 23.47 20.22 -31.73
CA GLU A 5 24.20 19.81 -30.53
C GLU A 5 23.68 20.52 -29.28
N MET A 6 23.40 21.82 -29.39
CA MET A 6 22.76 22.60 -28.31
C MET A 6 21.40 22.00 -27.92
N ASN A 7 20.54 21.73 -28.90
CA ASN A 7 19.24 21.10 -28.66
C ASN A 7 19.35 19.71 -28.02
N ASN A 8 20.35 18.92 -28.40
CA ASN A 8 20.56 17.61 -27.78
C ASN A 8 20.97 17.73 -26.31
N ARG A 9 21.84 18.68 -25.96
CA ARG A 9 22.26 18.92 -24.57
C ARG A 9 21.09 19.32 -23.67
N VAL A 10 20.25 20.25 -24.11
CA VAL A 10 19.06 20.67 -23.36
C VAL A 10 18.10 19.49 -23.17
N LYS A 11 17.83 18.72 -24.24
CA LYS A 11 16.96 17.54 -24.16
C LYS A 11 17.50 16.45 -23.24
N GLU A 12 18.81 16.23 -23.24
CA GLU A 12 19.45 15.26 -22.35
C GLU A 12 19.30 15.69 -20.88
N TYR A 13 19.59 16.95 -20.59
CA TYR A 13 19.40 17.52 -19.26
C TYR A 13 17.94 17.43 -18.77
N LEU A 14 16.98 17.86 -19.60
CA LEU A 14 15.55 17.78 -19.26
C LEU A 14 15.07 16.33 -19.08
N LYS A 15 15.65 15.38 -19.81
CA LYS A 15 15.38 13.94 -19.63
C LYS A 15 15.91 13.45 -18.28
N GLU A 16 17.09 13.89 -17.85
CA GLU A 16 17.63 13.58 -16.53
C GLU A 16 16.78 14.20 -15.41
N VAL A 17 16.39 15.47 -15.54
CA VAL A 17 15.48 16.15 -14.60
C VAL A 17 14.18 15.36 -14.51
N LYS A 18 13.55 15.05 -15.65
CA LYS A 18 12.32 14.25 -15.71
C LYS A 18 12.46 12.93 -14.99
N ASN A 19 13.60 12.24 -15.10
CA ASN A 19 13.81 10.97 -14.43
C ASN A 19 13.94 11.11 -12.91
N LYS A 20 14.50 12.22 -12.43
CA LYS A 20 14.73 12.49 -11.00
C LYS A 20 13.53 13.10 -10.29
N LEU A 21 12.61 13.75 -11.01
CA LEU A 21 11.38 14.32 -10.45
C LEU A 21 10.62 13.31 -9.57
N PRO A 22 9.92 13.79 -8.52
CA PRO A 22 9.08 12.93 -7.71
C PRO A 22 8.06 12.19 -8.55
N GLU A 23 7.78 10.98 -8.11
CA GLU A 23 7.08 10.02 -8.93
C GLU A 23 5.62 10.47 -9.21
N TRP A 24 5.00 11.23 -8.29
CA TRP A 24 3.63 11.77 -8.45
C TRP A 24 3.49 12.87 -9.49
N LEU A 25 4.58 13.58 -9.82
CA LEU A 25 4.55 14.72 -10.72
C LEU A 25 4.64 14.30 -12.19
N LYS A 26 5.37 13.22 -12.48
CA LYS A 26 5.67 12.71 -13.84
C LYS A 26 4.45 12.45 -14.74
N ASP A 27 3.25 12.32 -14.18
CA ASP A 27 2.01 12.02 -14.91
C ASP A 27 0.99 13.17 -14.96
N LYS A 28 1.21 14.25 -14.18
CA LYS A 28 0.36 15.44 -14.26
C LYS A 28 0.74 16.23 -15.51
N LYS A 29 -0.22 16.95 -16.12
CA LYS A 29 0.10 17.91 -17.19
C LYS A 29 1.18 18.91 -16.72
N GLU A 30 1.16 19.21 -15.43
CA GLU A 30 2.15 20.00 -14.70
C GLU A 30 3.59 19.59 -15.02
N HIS A 31 3.95 18.31 -15.20
CA HIS A 31 5.35 17.97 -15.54
C HIS A 31 5.78 18.48 -16.92
N LYS A 32 4.87 18.52 -17.90
CA LYS A 32 5.18 19.02 -19.24
C LYS A 32 5.36 20.52 -19.20
N GLU A 33 4.53 21.20 -18.41
CA GLU A 33 4.61 22.64 -18.15
C GLU A 33 5.92 22.98 -17.46
N ILE A 34 6.30 22.22 -16.42
CA ILE A 34 7.59 22.40 -15.71
C ILE A 34 8.78 22.15 -16.64
N LEU A 35 8.77 21.08 -17.44
CA LEU A 35 9.87 20.82 -18.36
C LEU A 35 9.96 21.89 -19.46
N ALA A 36 8.83 22.41 -19.93
CA ALA A 36 8.80 23.51 -20.90
C ALA A 36 9.30 24.82 -20.28
N GLU A 37 8.88 25.14 -19.06
CA GLU A 37 9.35 26.31 -18.31
C GLU A 37 10.87 26.24 -18.04
N LEU A 38 11.38 25.05 -17.69
CA LEU A 38 12.82 24.81 -17.54
C LEU A 38 13.55 24.96 -18.87
N GLU A 39 12.98 24.49 -19.98
CA GLU A 39 13.53 24.65 -21.34
C GLU A 39 13.62 26.14 -21.71
N ASP A 40 12.53 26.88 -21.55
CA ASP A 40 12.46 28.33 -21.84
C ASP A 40 13.45 29.13 -20.98
N HIS A 41 13.61 28.75 -19.71
CA HIS A 41 14.54 29.42 -18.80
C HIS A 41 16.01 29.13 -19.17
N ILE A 42 16.34 27.91 -19.62
CA ILE A 42 17.68 27.59 -20.13
C ILE A 42 18.00 28.43 -21.37
N TRP A 43 17.07 28.53 -22.32
CA TRP A 43 17.26 29.33 -23.53
C TRP A 43 17.38 30.82 -23.23
N SER A 44 16.52 31.35 -22.36
CA SER A 44 16.59 32.76 -21.94
C SER A 44 17.95 33.09 -21.31
N LYS A 45 18.47 32.23 -20.41
CA LYS A 45 19.80 32.44 -19.82
C LYS A 45 20.95 32.29 -20.82
N ALA A 46 20.81 31.38 -21.79
CA ALA A 46 21.81 31.20 -22.83
C ALA A 46 21.90 32.40 -23.77
N GLU A 47 20.78 33.10 -24.01
CA GLU A 47 20.70 34.37 -24.74
C GLU A 47 21.25 35.55 -23.94
N GLU A 48 20.96 35.63 -22.64
CA GLU A 48 21.48 36.70 -21.76
C GLU A 48 23.00 36.64 -21.58
N SER A 49 23.60 35.46 -21.71
CA SER A 49 25.03 35.24 -21.46
C SER A 49 25.94 35.76 -22.58
N GLN A 50 25.41 36.11 -23.75
CA GLN A 50 26.18 36.65 -24.87
C GLN A 50 25.35 37.60 -25.74
N THR A 51 25.92 38.74 -26.13
CA THR A 51 25.32 39.64 -27.13
C THR A 51 25.38 39.00 -28.52
N GLY A 52 24.36 38.20 -28.87
CA GLY A 52 24.27 37.53 -30.18
C GLY A 52 23.48 36.22 -30.17
N GLN A 53 23.70 35.36 -31.17
CA GLN A 53 23.09 34.03 -31.22
C GLN A 53 23.67 33.12 -30.12
N PRO A 54 22.85 32.25 -29.49
CA PRO A 54 23.31 31.29 -28.49
C PRO A 54 24.46 30.41 -29.02
N THR A 55 25.48 30.20 -28.19
CA THR A 55 26.59 29.29 -28.47
C THR A 55 26.51 28.06 -27.58
N LEU A 56 27.23 26.99 -27.95
CA LEU A 56 27.24 25.76 -27.15
C LEU A 56 27.71 26.02 -25.71
N ASP A 57 28.67 26.91 -25.53
CA ASP A 57 29.21 27.28 -24.21
C ASP A 57 28.22 28.10 -23.39
N SER A 58 27.39 28.94 -24.02
CA SER A 58 26.34 29.68 -23.31
C SER A 58 25.23 28.76 -22.81
N VAL A 59 24.83 27.75 -23.61
CA VAL A 59 23.88 26.71 -23.19
C VAL A 59 24.43 25.87 -22.03
N ARG A 60 25.72 25.49 -22.08
CA ARG A 60 26.36 24.73 -20.98
C ARG A 60 26.38 25.54 -19.68
N THR A 61 26.76 26.81 -19.78
CA THR A 61 26.79 27.74 -18.63
C THR A 61 25.38 27.95 -18.07
N ALA A 62 24.37 28.07 -18.94
CA ALA A 62 22.97 28.17 -18.52
C ALA A 62 22.50 26.91 -17.77
N ILE A 63 22.83 25.71 -18.27
CA ILE A 63 22.53 24.44 -17.58
C ILE A 63 23.23 24.39 -16.21
N ASP A 64 24.52 24.74 -16.13
CA ASP A 64 25.26 24.75 -14.87
C ASP A 64 24.65 25.73 -13.85
N HIS A 65 24.12 26.86 -14.32
CA HIS A 65 23.38 27.83 -13.49
C HIS A 65 21.98 27.37 -13.06
N MET A 66 21.36 26.42 -13.77
CA MET A 66 20.09 25.81 -13.34
C MET A 66 20.29 24.80 -12.20
N GLY A 67 21.53 24.32 -12.02
CA GLY A 67 21.90 23.36 -11.00
C GLY A 67 21.77 21.91 -11.47
N THR A 68 21.91 20.97 -10.54
CA THR A 68 21.83 19.54 -10.86
C THR A 68 20.37 19.08 -11.05
N PRO A 69 20.12 18.06 -11.89
CA PRO A 69 18.80 17.44 -11.98
C PRO A 69 18.22 17.01 -10.62
N GLU A 70 19.08 16.53 -9.71
CA GLU A 70 18.72 16.19 -8.33
C GLU A 70 18.25 17.39 -7.52
N SER A 71 18.92 18.54 -7.62
CA SER A 71 18.54 19.74 -6.85
C SER A 71 17.18 20.27 -7.28
N ILE A 72 16.90 20.28 -8.59
CA ILE A 72 15.59 20.68 -9.13
C ILE A 72 14.51 19.70 -8.65
N ALA A 73 14.75 18.39 -8.79
CA ALA A 73 13.78 17.38 -8.35
C ALA A 73 13.50 17.42 -6.83
N LYS A 74 14.52 17.75 -6.03
CA LYS A 74 14.41 17.85 -4.58
C LYS A 74 13.45 18.95 -4.14
N GLU A 75 13.35 20.04 -4.90
CA GLU A 75 12.41 21.13 -4.64
C GLU A 75 10.96 20.64 -4.75
N TYR A 76 10.65 19.83 -5.76
CA TYR A 76 9.33 19.21 -5.91
C TYR A 76 9.04 18.11 -4.90
N LYS A 77 10.06 17.40 -4.40
CA LYS A 77 9.90 16.44 -3.27
C LYS A 77 9.59 17.13 -1.95
N ARG A 78 9.90 18.44 -1.82
CA ARG A 78 9.71 19.24 -0.61
C ARG A 78 8.42 20.06 -0.59
N ARG A 79 7.43 19.72 -1.42
CA ARG A 79 6.17 20.48 -1.51
C ARG A 79 5.33 20.46 -0.22
N GLY A 80 5.48 19.42 0.60
CA GLY A 80 4.74 19.29 1.86
C GLY A 80 5.40 20.06 3.00
N THR A 81 4.57 20.58 3.90
CA THR A 81 5.06 21.30 5.08
C THR A 81 5.61 20.26 6.07
N PRO A 82 6.92 20.26 6.36
CA PRO A 82 7.51 19.22 7.20
C PRO A 82 7.01 19.35 8.64
N LYS A 83 6.46 18.26 9.21
CA LYS A 83 6.10 18.16 10.62
C LYS A 83 6.70 16.90 11.23
N PHE A 84 7.84 17.08 11.90
CA PHE A 84 8.73 15.97 12.24
C PHE A 84 9.20 15.25 10.95
N TYR A 85 8.93 13.95 10.82
CA TYR A 85 9.29 13.11 9.67
C TYR A 85 8.13 12.83 8.70
N ILE A 86 6.91 13.34 8.98
CA ILE A 86 5.71 13.18 8.15
C ILE A 86 5.18 14.58 7.81
N THR A 87 4.72 14.81 6.58
CA THR A 87 4.17 16.10 6.19
C THR A 87 2.86 16.42 6.92
N GLU A 88 2.60 17.72 7.19
CA GLU A 88 1.37 18.17 7.88
C GLU A 88 0.10 17.66 7.19
N GLU A 89 0.15 17.59 5.87
CA GLU A 89 -0.94 17.18 5.01
C GLU A 89 -1.21 15.67 5.14
N LEU A 90 -0.18 14.83 5.30
CA LEU A 90 -0.34 13.38 5.51
C LEU A 90 -0.73 13.00 6.94
N TRP A 91 -0.50 13.91 7.90
CA TRP A 91 -0.72 13.64 9.33
C TRP A 91 -2.14 13.20 9.70
N PRO A 92 -3.24 13.76 9.14
CA PRO A 92 -4.59 13.28 9.40
C PRO A 92 -4.80 11.84 8.92
N SER A 93 -4.32 11.51 7.72
CA SER A 93 -4.40 10.15 7.17
C SER A 93 -3.62 9.15 8.01
N TYR A 94 -2.40 9.53 8.43
CA TYR A 94 -1.57 8.74 9.33
C TYR A 94 -2.30 8.41 10.65
N LYS A 95 -2.85 9.43 11.31
CA LYS A 95 -3.62 9.24 12.55
C LYS A 95 -4.85 8.36 12.34
N ASN A 96 -5.57 8.52 11.23
CA ASN A 96 -6.74 7.70 10.92
C ASN A 96 -6.38 6.23 10.74
N VAL A 97 -5.30 5.93 10.00
CA VAL A 97 -4.83 4.56 9.80
C VAL A 97 -4.40 3.95 11.13
N LEU A 98 -3.62 4.67 11.94
CA LEU A 98 -3.26 4.22 13.29
C LEU A 98 -4.49 3.96 14.16
N ALA A 99 -5.46 4.87 14.19
CA ALA A 99 -6.66 4.74 14.99
C ALA A 99 -7.47 3.49 14.61
N VAL A 100 -7.63 3.21 13.30
CA VAL A 100 -8.31 2.01 12.81
C VAL A 100 -7.57 0.76 13.25
N VAL A 101 -6.25 0.69 13.02
CA VAL A 101 -5.44 -0.49 13.35
C VAL A 101 -5.41 -0.73 14.86
N PHE A 102 -5.22 0.32 15.66
CA PHE A 102 -5.25 0.21 17.11
C PHE A 102 -6.62 -0.21 17.63
N SER A 103 -7.71 0.31 17.05
CA SER A 103 -9.07 -0.09 17.42
C SER A 103 -9.30 -1.58 17.17
N VAL A 104 -8.76 -2.14 16.08
CA VAL A 104 -8.81 -3.57 15.81
C VAL A 104 -8.03 -4.38 16.85
N ILE A 105 -6.80 -3.95 17.19
CA ILE A 105 -5.97 -4.61 18.22
C ILE A 105 -6.67 -4.59 19.58
N VAL A 106 -7.23 -3.45 19.99
CA VAL A 106 -8.02 -3.32 21.22
C VAL A 106 -9.24 -4.23 21.17
N GLY A 107 -9.99 -4.22 20.06
CA GLY A 107 -11.18 -5.05 19.89
C GLY A 107 -10.90 -6.53 20.07
N ILE A 108 -9.85 -7.04 19.42
CA ILE A 108 -9.41 -8.44 19.57
C ILE A 108 -9.03 -8.74 21.02
N THR A 109 -8.31 -7.84 21.66
CA THR A 109 -7.87 -8.01 23.06
C THR A 109 -9.04 -8.01 24.03
N VAL A 110 -9.99 -7.09 23.89
CA VAL A 110 -11.18 -7.02 24.75
C VAL A 110 -12.00 -8.28 24.61
N VAL A 111 -12.21 -8.77 23.38
CA VAL A 111 -12.89 -10.07 23.16
C VAL A 111 -12.13 -11.19 23.85
N SER A 112 -10.80 -11.24 23.70
CA SER A 112 -9.97 -12.25 24.38
C SER A 112 -10.08 -12.18 25.90
N LEU A 113 -10.03 -10.98 26.49
CA LEU A 113 -10.16 -10.78 27.94
C LEU A 113 -11.55 -11.19 28.44
N ILE A 114 -12.62 -10.89 27.70
CA ILE A 114 -13.98 -11.32 28.03
C ILE A 114 -14.06 -12.85 28.04
N LEU A 115 -13.53 -13.51 27.00
CA LEU A 115 -13.48 -14.97 26.96
C LEU A 115 -12.70 -15.53 28.15
N ASN A 116 -11.49 -15.00 28.41
CA ASN A 116 -10.67 -15.45 29.55
C ASN A 116 -11.35 -15.22 30.90
N LEU A 117 -12.11 -14.13 31.07
CA LEU A 117 -12.87 -13.84 32.28
C LEU A 117 -14.04 -14.82 32.48
N ILE A 118 -14.83 -15.06 31.42
CA ILE A 118 -15.94 -16.05 31.43
C ILE A 118 -15.41 -17.44 31.79
N PHE A 119 -14.21 -17.75 31.33
CA PHE A 119 -13.59 -19.03 31.46
C PHE A 119 -12.62 -19.13 32.64
N GLY A 120 -12.59 -18.16 33.56
CA GLY A 120 -11.83 -18.25 34.81
C GLY A 120 -10.30 -18.20 34.69
N ASN A 121 -9.75 -17.84 33.52
CA ASN A 121 -8.32 -17.87 33.26
C ASN A 121 -7.66 -16.50 33.46
N LEU A 122 -7.57 -16.04 34.71
CA LEU A 122 -7.08 -14.71 35.06
C LEU A 122 -5.55 -14.55 34.96
N ASN A 123 -4.80 -15.66 34.97
CA ASN A 123 -3.33 -15.65 34.88
C ASN A 123 -2.82 -15.11 33.54
N ILE A 124 -3.70 -15.04 32.55
CA ILE A 124 -3.43 -14.61 31.18
C ILE A 124 -3.46 -13.08 31.00
N ILE A 125 -4.00 -12.35 31.97
CA ILE A 125 -4.19 -10.90 31.88
C ILE A 125 -2.86 -10.16 31.65
N PRO A 126 -1.77 -10.44 32.39
CA PRO A 126 -0.48 -9.78 32.17
C PRO A 126 0.07 -10.00 30.75
N ASP A 127 0.00 -11.24 30.25
CA ASP A 127 0.49 -11.59 28.91
C ASP A 127 -0.32 -10.91 27.80
N SER A 128 -1.64 -10.79 28.01
CA SER A 128 -2.53 -10.09 27.08
C SER A 128 -2.21 -8.60 27.01
N ILE A 129 -1.92 -7.96 28.16
CA ILE A 129 -1.51 -6.55 28.22
C ILE A 129 -0.19 -6.36 27.47
N MET A 130 0.79 -7.23 27.70
CA MET A 130 2.08 -7.16 27.01
C MET A 130 1.93 -7.41 25.50
N GLY A 131 1.06 -8.35 25.10
CA GLY A 131 0.73 -8.58 23.70
C GLY A 131 0.13 -7.35 23.02
N VAL A 132 -0.80 -6.65 23.68
CA VAL A 132 -1.35 -5.38 23.15
C VAL A 132 -0.27 -4.34 22.97
N GLN A 133 0.58 -4.15 23.98
CA GLN A 133 1.66 -3.18 23.94
C GLN A 133 2.62 -3.47 22.77
N MET A 134 2.98 -4.74 22.57
CA MET A 134 3.81 -5.16 21.45
C MET A 134 3.11 -4.99 20.10
N GLY A 135 1.81 -5.30 20.03
CA GLY A 135 0.99 -5.07 18.84
C GLY A 135 0.91 -3.58 18.45
N PHE A 136 0.73 -2.70 19.43
CA PHE A 136 0.76 -1.25 19.20
C PHE A 136 2.12 -0.76 18.77
N LEU A 137 3.20 -1.17 19.44
CA LEU A 137 4.57 -0.79 19.08
C LEU A 137 4.91 -1.26 17.66
N GLY A 138 4.64 -2.52 17.34
CA GLY A 138 4.92 -3.08 16.03
C GLY A 138 4.14 -2.39 14.91
N SER A 139 2.82 -2.23 15.09
CA SER A 139 2.00 -1.53 14.10
C SER A 139 2.36 -0.05 13.97
N PHE A 140 2.67 0.64 15.08
CA PHE A 140 3.16 2.01 15.07
C PHE A 140 4.42 2.16 14.24
N VAL A 141 5.43 1.31 14.47
CA VAL A 141 6.71 1.36 13.74
C VAL A 141 6.48 1.14 12.24
N VAL A 142 5.73 0.10 11.86
CA VAL A 142 5.47 -0.22 10.45
C VAL A 142 4.71 0.91 9.75
N ILE A 143 3.62 1.40 10.35
CA ILE A 143 2.81 2.48 9.77
C ILE A 143 3.63 3.77 9.69
N THR A 144 4.44 4.08 10.71
CA THR A 144 5.34 5.24 10.69
C THR A 144 6.32 5.16 9.53
N ILE A 145 7.01 4.01 9.34
CA ILE A 145 7.96 3.83 8.24
C ILE A 145 7.28 4.05 6.89
N VAL A 146 6.09 3.47 6.67
CA VAL A 146 5.32 3.64 5.44
C VAL A 146 5.00 5.12 5.19
N PHE A 147 4.49 5.83 6.21
CA PHE A 147 4.13 7.24 6.06
C PHE A 147 5.34 8.17 5.93
N VAL A 148 6.48 7.84 6.54
CA VAL A 148 7.74 8.57 6.34
C VAL A 148 8.23 8.41 4.90
N ILE A 149 8.17 7.21 4.33
CA ILE A 149 8.53 6.98 2.92
C ILE A 149 7.60 7.78 1.99
N LEU A 150 6.28 7.72 2.23
CA LEU A 150 5.29 8.51 1.48
C LEU A 150 5.56 10.02 1.57
N SER A 151 5.87 10.49 2.77
CA SER A 151 6.20 11.89 3.04
C SER A 151 7.49 12.33 2.34
N HIS A 152 8.53 11.49 2.36
CA HIS A 152 9.80 11.77 1.69
C HIS A 152 9.68 11.82 0.17
N GLU A 153 8.77 11.02 -0.40
CA GLU A 153 8.43 11.08 -1.83
C GLU A 153 7.47 12.24 -2.17
N GLY A 154 7.00 13.00 -1.17
CA GLY A 154 6.18 14.18 -1.35
C GLY A 154 4.72 13.89 -1.74
N TYR A 155 4.18 12.74 -1.33
CA TYR A 155 2.76 12.41 -1.56
C TYR A 155 1.84 13.26 -0.67
N PHE A 156 0.69 13.65 -1.22
CA PHE A 156 -0.40 14.28 -0.45
C PHE A 156 -1.65 13.41 -0.37
N PRO A 157 -2.53 13.66 0.63
CA PRO A 157 -3.84 13.00 0.72
C PRO A 157 -4.66 13.08 -0.58
N GLU A 158 -4.55 14.20 -1.27
CA GLU A 158 -5.23 14.51 -2.54
C GLU A 158 -4.82 13.54 -3.65
N ASP A 159 -3.57 13.09 -3.65
CA ASP A 159 -3.08 12.12 -4.64
C ASP A 159 -3.69 10.73 -4.43
N PHE A 160 -4.26 10.46 -3.25
CA PHE A 160 -4.97 9.22 -2.94
C PHE A 160 -6.47 9.29 -3.22
N LYS A 161 -7.04 10.50 -3.33
CA LYS A 161 -8.47 10.69 -3.57
C LYS A 161 -8.85 10.19 -4.97
N SER A 162 -9.96 9.44 -5.05
CA SER A 162 -10.46 8.94 -6.33
C SER A 162 -10.82 10.09 -7.29
N GLN A 163 -10.74 9.84 -8.59
CA GLN A 163 -11.08 10.84 -9.62
C GLN A 163 -12.50 11.40 -9.43
N LYS A 164 -13.43 10.58 -8.92
CA LYS A 164 -14.82 10.98 -8.61
C LYS A 164 -14.95 11.98 -7.47
N SER A 165 -14.04 11.96 -6.49
CA SER A 165 -14.00 12.95 -5.39
C SER A 165 -13.34 14.25 -5.84
N LEU A 166 -12.34 14.19 -6.72
CA LEU A 166 -11.71 15.37 -7.32
C LEU A 166 -12.65 16.05 -8.32
N ASP A 167 -13.41 15.28 -9.10
CA ASP A 167 -14.41 15.81 -10.03
C ASP A 167 -15.56 16.47 -9.26
N LYS A 168 -16.00 15.90 -8.12
CA LYS A 168 -16.98 16.56 -7.23
C LYS A 168 -16.48 17.87 -6.64
N LEU A 169 -15.23 17.93 -6.17
CA LEU A 169 -14.62 19.16 -5.67
C LEU A 169 -14.44 20.23 -6.76
N LYS A 170 -14.23 19.80 -8.02
CA LYS A 170 -14.21 20.70 -9.18
C LYS A 170 -15.61 21.15 -9.60
N GLU A 171 -16.61 20.28 -9.53
CA GLU A 171 -18.03 20.62 -9.76
C GLU A 171 -18.57 21.57 -8.69
N GLU A 172 -18.09 21.47 -7.44
CA GLU A 172 -18.41 22.39 -6.35
C GLU A 172 -17.68 23.75 -6.46
N GLY A 173 -16.70 23.87 -7.36
CA GLY A 173 -15.87 25.08 -7.53
C GLY A 173 -15.94 25.80 -8.89
N GLN A 174 -16.45 25.21 -9.97
CA GLN A 174 -16.60 25.90 -11.26
C GLN A 174 -17.62 25.27 -12.23
N VAL A 175 -18.15 26.13 -13.10
CA VAL A 175 -19.31 26.00 -13.99
C VAL A 175 -19.34 24.73 -14.87
N ILE A 176 -20.55 24.18 -14.96
CA ILE A 176 -21.03 23.05 -15.77
C ILE A 176 -20.51 23.11 -17.21
N GLY A 177 -19.57 22.22 -17.55
CA GLY A 177 -19.08 21.98 -18.90
C GLY A 177 -19.16 20.51 -19.28
N LYS A 178 -19.99 20.21 -20.29
CA LYS A 178 -20.24 18.93 -21.02
C LYS A 178 -19.50 17.68 -20.50
N LYS A 179 -20.32 16.72 -20.04
CA LYS A 179 -19.97 15.37 -19.59
C LYS A 179 -19.29 14.55 -20.71
N LYS A 180 -17.97 14.72 -20.88
CA LYS A 180 -17.13 13.78 -21.63
C LYS A 180 -17.15 12.47 -20.84
N SER A 181 -17.55 11.36 -21.46
CA SER A 181 -17.59 10.04 -20.81
C SER A 181 -16.18 9.62 -20.39
N SER A 182 -15.74 10.07 -19.22
CA SER A 182 -14.45 9.68 -18.66
C SER A 182 -14.59 8.22 -18.24
N ILE A 183 -13.95 7.33 -19.00
CA ILE A 183 -13.74 5.95 -18.57
C ILE A 183 -13.02 6.03 -17.23
N LYS A 184 -13.73 5.65 -16.16
CA LYS A 184 -13.19 5.70 -14.80
C LYS A 184 -11.95 4.83 -14.75
N SER A 185 -10.82 5.43 -14.35
CA SER A 185 -9.61 4.69 -14.07
C SER A 185 -9.93 3.51 -13.14
N PRO A 186 -9.53 2.27 -13.48
CA PRO A 186 -9.78 1.11 -12.61
C PRO A 186 -8.98 1.17 -11.31
N PHE A 187 -7.97 2.05 -11.23
CA PHE A 187 -7.08 2.21 -10.09
C PHE A 187 -7.59 3.22 -9.07
N LYS A 188 -7.54 2.81 -7.79
CA LYS A 188 -7.79 3.65 -6.62
C LYS A 188 -6.60 3.53 -5.68
N PRO A 189 -5.55 4.35 -5.88
CA PRO A 189 -4.31 4.26 -5.12
C PRO A 189 -4.51 4.31 -3.60
N GLY A 190 -5.44 5.14 -3.11
CA GLY A 190 -5.77 5.22 -1.69
C GLY A 190 -6.29 3.91 -1.10
N ASP A 191 -7.20 3.22 -1.80
CA ASP A 191 -7.75 1.94 -1.35
C ASP A 191 -6.64 0.87 -1.30
N ASP A 192 -5.75 0.85 -2.29
CA ASP A 192 -4.64 -0.10 -2.37
C ASP A 192 -3.56 0.16 -1.28
N ILE A 193 -3.23 1.42 -0.96
CA ILE A 193 -2.28 1.76 0.12
C ILE A 193 -2.86 1.41 1.49
N VAL A 194 -4.11 1.80 1.75
CA VAL A 194 -4.78 1.54 3.04
C VAL A 194 -4.96 0.04 3.23
N GLY A 195 -5.50 -0.65 2.21
CA GLY A 195 -5.66 -2.10 2.23
C GLY A 195 -4.33 -2.84 2.39
N GLY A 196 -3.29 -2.41 1.66
CA GLY A 196 -1.95 -2.97 1.77
C GLY A 196 -1.33 -2.81 3.14
N SER A 197 -1.44 -1.62 3.73
CA SER A 197 -0.92 -1.34 5.08
C SER A 197 -1.63 -2.18 6.15
N ILE A 198 -2.97 -2.27 6.09
CA ILE A 198 -3.77 -3.11 6.99
C ILE A 198 -3.40 -4.58 6.81
N GLY A 199 -3.28 -5.05 5.57
CA GLY A 199 -2.86 -6.40 5.23
C GLY A 199 -1.51 -6.75 5.86
N ILE A 200 -0.49 -5.91 5.66
CA ILE A 200 0.84 -6.12 6.26
C ILE A 200 0.75 -6.25 7.78
N VAL A 201 0.00 -5.39 8.47
CA VAL A 201 -0.13 -5.47 9.93
C VAL A 201 -0.82 -6.78 10.37
N ILE A 202 -1.93 -7.15 9.75
CA ILE A 202 -2.64 -8.42 10.05
C ILE A 202 -1.73 -9.62 9.76
N GLY A 203 -1.00 -9.57 8.65
CA GLY A 203 -0.08 -10.63 8.29
C GLY A 203 1.08 -10.77 9.28
N ILE A 204 1.65 -9.65 9.76
CA ILE A 204 2.65 -9.65 10.84
C ILE A 204 2.05 -10.19 12.13
N MET A 205 0.80 -9.87 12.45
CA MET A 205 0.10 -10.41 13.62
C MET A 205 0.03 -11.95 13.58
N PHE A 206 -0.36 -12.51 12.44
CA PHE A 206 -0.45 -13.97 12.27
C PHE A 206 0.91 -14.65 12.23
N PHE A 207 1.91 -13.99 11.64
CA PHE A 207 3.28 -14.50 11.55
C PHE A 207 4.01 -14.47 12.90
N SER A 208 3.94 -13.34 13.62
CA SER A 208 4.66 -13.15 14.89
C SER A 208 3.96 -13.79 16.09
N GLN A 209 2.65 -14.03 16.00
CA GLN A 209 1.85 -14.60 17.10
C GLN A 209 2.05 -13.85 18.42
N PHE A 210 2.07 -12.52 18.37
CA PHE A 210 2.45 -11.66 19.51
C PHE A 210 1.51 -11.70 20.72
N ILE A 211 0.45 -12.51 20.68
CA ILE A 211 -0.46 -12.76 21.81
C ILE A 211 -0.26 -14.21 22.30
N PRO A 212 0.82 -14.50 23.07
CA PRO A 212 1.18 -15.85 23.49
C PRO A 212 0.04 -16.58 24.21
N SER A 213 -0.80 -15.82 24.89
CA SER A 213 -1.95 -16.33 25.62
C SER A 213 -2.99 -17.04 24.76
N ILE A 214 -3.29 -16.49 23.58
CA ILE A 214 -4.26 -17.08 22.65
C ILE A 214 -3.56 -18.16 21.83
N PHE A 215 -2.40 -17.83 21.26
CA PHE A 215 -1.71 -18.74 20.34
C PHE A 215 -1.09 -19.94 21.08
N GLY A 216 -0.68 -19.79 22.34
CA GLY A 216 -0.13 -20.86 23.16
C GLY A 216 -1.14 -21.96 23.50
N LEU A 217 -2.44 -21.68 23.40
CA LEU A 217 -3.50 -22.68 23.54
C LEU A 217 -3.73 -23.46 22.24
N MET A 218 -3.25 -22.97 21.10
CA MET A 218 -3.47 -23.61 19.81
C MET A 218 -2.48 -24.75 19.57
N ASP A 219 -2.92 -25.73 18.78
CA ASP A 219 -2.05 -26.81 18.33
C ASP A 219 -0.79 -26.25 17.62
N PRO A 220 0.42 -26.79 17.86
CA PRO A 220 1.64 -26.34 17.19
C PRO A 220 1.56 -26.34 15.66
N GLU A 221 0.87 -27.31 15.05
CA GLU A 221 0.68 -27.37 13.60
C GLU A 221 -0.28 -26.27 13.13
N PHE A 222 -1.35 -26.00 13.89
CA PHE A 222 -2.24 -24.88 13.60
C PHE A 222 -1.52 -23.52 13.64
N ARG A 223 -0.63 -23.34 14.60
CA ARG A 223 0.23 -22.15 14.67
C ARG A 223 1.10 -22.00 13.42
N LEU A 224 1.67 -23.09 12.91
CA LEU A 224 2.45 -23.08 11.68
C LEU A 224 1.57 -22.71 10.47
N PHE A 225 0.31 -23.17 10.41
CA PHE A 225 -0.64 -22.72 9.38
C PHE A 225 -0.95 -21.22 9.46
N LEU A 226 -1.12 -20.67 10.66
CA LEU A 226 -1.27 -19.23 10.85
C LEU A 226 -0.03 -18.46 10.38
N GLN A 227 1.18 -18.97 10.67
CA GLN A 227 2.42 -18.32 10.23
C GLN A 227 2.51 -18.26 8.70
N PHE A 228 2.23 -19.37 8.00
CA PHE A 228 2.18 -19.38 6.54
C PHE A 228 1.07 -18.48 5.99
N SER A 229 -0.12 -18.49 6.60
CA SER A 229 -1.20 -17.56 6.24
C SER A 229 -0.74 -16.11 6.38
N GLY A 230 -0.05 -15.79 7.47
CA GLY A 230 0.54 -14.48 7.73
C GLY A 230 1.50 -14.06 6.64
N LEU A 231 2.39 -14.95 6.19
CA LEU A 231 3.31 -14.68 5.07
C LEU A 231 2.56 -14.34 3.77
N PHE A 232 1.52 -15.10 3.41
CA PHE A 232 0.72 -14.80 2.22
C PHE A 232 -0.01 -13.47 2.34
N ILE A 233 -0.55 -13.14 3.52
CA ILE A 233 -1.22 -11.87 3.78
C ILE A 233 -0.22 -10.69 3.72
N ILE A 234 1.00 -10.84 4.26
CA ILE A 234 2.07 -9.83 4.14
C ILE A 234 2.43 -9.63 2.66
N ALA A 235 2.60 -10.72 1.90
CA ALA A 235 2.93 -10.65 0.49
C ALA A 235 1.84 -9.94 -0.32
N GLU A 236 0.57 -10.30 -0.12
CA GLU A 236 -0.57 -9.61 -0.74
C GLU A 236 -0.61 -8.14 -0.32
N GLY A 237 -0.49 -7.84 0.97
CA GLY A 237 -0.48 -6.47 1.48
C GLY A 237 0.67 -5.62 0.91
N GLY A 238 1.86 -6.21 0.76
CA GLY A 238 3.00 -5.58 0.12
C GLY A 238 2.77 -5.29 -1.38
N LEU A 239 2.17 -6.24 -2.10
CA LEU A 239 1.79 -6.04 -3.51
C LEU A 239 0.75 -4.93 -3.66
N ASP A 240 -0.24 -4.88 -2.77
CA ASP A 240 -1.27 -3.85 -2.74
C ASP A 240 -0.67 -2.47 -2.45
N LEU A 241 0.23 -2.39 -1.47
CA LEU A 241 0.98 -1.18 -1.17
C LEU A 241 1.80 -0.72 -2.38
N MET A 242 2.52 -1.63 -3.06
CA MET A 242 3.27 -1.32 -4.28
C MET A 242 2.36 -0.82 -5.40
N ARG A 243 1.19 -1.42 -5.62
CA ARG A 243 0.20 -0.92 -6.60
C ARG A 243 -0.26 0.48 -6.26
N GLY A 244 -0.54 0.72 -4.98
CA GLY A 244 -0.91 2.01 -4.44
C GLY A 244 0.16 3.07 -4.70
N LEU A 245 1.43 2.74 -4.40
CA LEU A 245 2.59 3.61 -4.61
C LEU A 245 2.81 3.92 -6.10
N ILE A 246 2.75 2.92 -6.97
CA ILE A 246 2.91 3.07 -8.42
C ILE A 246 1.79 3.93 -9.02
N GLY A 247 0.61 3.98 -8.40
CA GLY A 247 -0.46 4.90 -8.80
C GLY A 247 -1.01 4.58 -10.19
N LYS A 248 -1.04 5.53 -11.13
CA LYS A 248 -1.50 5.29 -12.52
C LYS A 248 -0.36 5.18 -13.55
N ARG A 249 0.89 5.16 -13.07
CA ARG A 249 2.12 5.44 -13.84
C ARG A 249 2.48 4.35 -14.83
N GLN A 250 2.45 3.10 -14.38
CA GLN A 250 2.93 1.96 -15.15
C GLN A 250 1.84 0.90 -15.26
N LEU A 251 1.03 0.99 -16.31
CA LEU A 251 -0.04 0.02 -16.60
C LEU A 251 0.52 -1.42 -16.65
N THR A 252 1.70 -1.59 -17.25
CA THR A 252 2.40 -2.88 -17.29
C THR A 252 2.79 -3.36 -15.89
N ALA A 253 3.32 -2.50 -15.02
CA ALA A 253 3.65 -2.88 -13.65
C ALA A 253 2.41 -3.30 -12.86
N HIS A 254 1.27 -2.62 -13.07
CA HIS A 254 -0.01 -3.04 -12.50
C HIS A 254 -0.46 -4.42 -12.97
N GLN A 255 -0.33 -4.71 -14.27
CA GLN A 255 -0.65 -6.02 -14.81
C GLN A 255 0.26 -7.11 -14.22
N VAL A 256 1.57 -6.84 -14.13
CA VAL A 256 2.54 -7.74 -13.51
C VAL A 256 2.21 -7.96 -12.05
N ILE A 257 1.96 -6.90 -11.26
CA ILE A 257 1.64 -7.04 -9.84
C ILE A 257 0.33 -7.80 -9.66
N HIS A 258 -0.72 -7.52 -10.44
CA HIS A 258 -1.94 -8.33 -10.38
C HIS A 258 -1.69 -9.81 -10.72
N GLY A 259 -0.82 -10.08 -11.70
CA GLY A 259 -0.37 -11.44 -12.02
C GLY A 259 0.32 -12.13 -10.84
N ILE A 260 1.24 -11.43 -10.16
CA ILE A 260 1.89 -11.94 -8.95
C ILE A 260 0.88 -12.13 -7.82
N THR A 261 -0.04 -11.18 -7.60
CA THR A 261 -1.11 -11.30 -6.59
C THR A 261 -1.98 -12.54 -6.85
N ILE A 262 -2.29 -12.84 -8.11
CA ILE A 262 -3.02 -14.07 -8.48
C ILE A 262 -2.24 -15.31 -8.04
N VAL A 263 -0.93 -15.36 -8.31
CA VAL A 263 -0.08 -16.49 -7.90
C VAL A 263 -0.03 -16.62 -6.38
N VAL A 264 0.14 -15.53 -5.64
CA VAL A 264 0.14 -15.50 -4.16
C VAL A 264 -1.19 -16.01 -3.60
N LYS A 265 -2.33 -15.58 -4.15
CA LYS A 265 -3.66 -16.05 -3.74
C LYS A 265 -3.90 -17.52 -4.03
N LEU A 266 -3.47 -18.00 -5.19
CA LEU A 266 -3.59 -19.41 -5.52
C LEU A 266 -2.67 -20.27 -4.65
N ALA A 267 -1.48 -19.78 -4.31
CA ALA A 267 -0.58 -20.46 -3.39
C ALA A 267 -1.17 -20.55 -1.97
N SER A 268 -1.90 -19.54 -1.49
CA SER A 268 -2.53 -19.58 -0.16
C SER A 268 -3.65 -20.64 -0.03
N ILE A 269 -4.22 -21.11 -1.15
CA ILE A 269 -5.16 -22.25 -1.16
C ILE A 269 -4.49 -23.50 -0.58
N SER A 270 -3.19 -23.69 -0.78
CA SER A 270 -2.46 -24.85 -0.22
C SER A 270 -2.58 -24.92 1.31
N VAL A 271 -2.55 -23.76 2.00
CA VAL A 271 -2.72 -23.68 3.46
C VAL A 271 -4.11 -24.12 3.87
N VAL A 272 -5.14 -23.67 3.14
CA VAL A 272 -6.54 -24.05 3.40
C VAL A 272 -6.76 -25.54 3.14
N VAL A 273 -6.17 -26.11 2.09
CA VAL A 273 -6.25 -27.53 1.77
C VAL A 273 -5.55 -28.38 2.83
N LEU A 274 -4.37 -27.97 3.29
CA LEU A 274 -3.67 -28.67 4.36
C LEU A 274 -4.49 -28.66 5.66
N MET A 275 -5.08 -27.51 6.01
CA MET A 275 -5.97 -27.38 7.17
C MET A 275 -7.24 -28.24 7.01
N MET A 276 -7.83 -28.27 5.81
CA MET A 276 -9.00 -29.10 5.48
C MET A 276 -8.76 -30.60 5.68
N ASN A 277 -7.52 -31.06 5.48
CA ASN A 277 -7.12 -32.45 5.67
C ASN A 277 -6.83 -32.81 7.13
N ARG A 278 -6.72 -31.82 8.03
CA ARG A 278 -6.53 -31.99 9.48
C ARG A 278 -7.49 -31.09 10.25
N PRO A 279 -8.81 -31.37 10.25
CA PRO A 279 -9.77 -30.58 11.00
C PRO A 279 -9.54 -30.62 12.53
N GLU A 280 -8.93 -31.67 13.06
CA GLU A 280 -8.68 -31.88 14.49
C GLU A 280 -7.81 -30.80 15.14
N ILE A 281 -6.88 -30.21 14.39
CA ILE A 281 -5.96 -29.19 14.91
C ILE A 281 -6.59 -27.79 14.98
N PHE A 282 -7.76 -27.59 14.37
CA PHE A 282 -8.42 -26.28 14.38
C PHE A 282 -8.85 -25.93 15.82
N PRO A 283 -8.47 -24.75 16.34
CA PRO A 283 -8.59 -24.48 17.76
C PRO A 283 -10.05 -24.20 18.14
N ILE A 284 -10.68 -25.17 18.79
CA ILE A 284 -11.93 -24.96 19.51
C ILE A 284 -11.56 -24.91 20.99
N LEU A 285 -11.73 -23.74 21.58
CA LEU A 285 -11.42 -23.52 22.99
C LEU A 285 -12.65 -23.88 23.81
N ALA A 286 -12.46 -24.78 24.78
CA ALA A 286 -13.47 -25.16 25.75
C ALA A 286 -12.92 -25.01 27.17
N VAL A 287 -13.82 -24.91 28.14
CA VAL A 287 -13.44 -24.92 29.55
C VAL A 287 -13.57 -26.31 30.10
N GLU A 288 -12.45 -26.81 30.60
CA GLU A 288 -12.43 -28.06 31.32
C GLU A 288 -13.03 -27.87 32.73
N GLN A 289 -13.99 -28.71 33.09
CA GLN A 289 -14.49 -28.79 34.46
C GLN A 289 -13.84 -29.98 35.18
N PRO A 290 -13.41 -29.83 36.45
CA PRO A 290 -13.65 -28.70 37.35
C PRO A 290 -12.52 -27.65 37.39
N SER A 291 -11.43 -27.85 36.63
CA SER A 291 -10.23 -27.00 36.70
C SER A 291 -10.47 -25.55 36.30
N GLY A 292 -11.51 -25.29 35.49
CA GLY A 292 -11.74 -23.98 34.89
C GLY A 292 -10.68 -23.61 33.87
N ALA A 293 -9.83 -24.54 33.46
CA ALA A 293 -8.78 -24.26 32.50
C ALA A 293 -9.35 -24.17 31.08
N LEU A 294 -8.89 -23.16 30.32
CA LEU A 294 -9.10 -23.13 28.88
C LEU A 294 -8.20 -24.18 28.23
N ILE A 295 -8.82 -25.14 27.57
CA ILE A 295 -8.14 -26.18 26.81
C ILE A 295 -8.58 -26.13 25.35
N ASN A 296 -7.68 -26.47 24.44
CA ASN A 296 -8.02 -26.69 23.04
C ASN A 296 -8.52 -28.13 22.89
N VAL A 297 -9.81 -28.29 22.61
CA VAL A 297 -10.45 -29.59 22.39
C VAL A 297 -10.44 -30.01 20.91
N GLY A 298 -10.06 -29.10 20.02
CA GLY A 298 -10.13 -29.34 18.57
C GLY A 298 -11.57 -29.48 18.07
N ILE A 299 -11.71 -29.73 16.77
CA ILE A 299 -13.02 -30.04 16.18
C ILE A 299 -13.36 -31.50 16.50
N ALA A 300 -14.58 -31.77 16.98
CA ALA A 300 -15.03 -33.14 17.17
C ALA A 300 -15.29 -33.83 15.80
N PRO A 301 -15.07 -35.16 15.67
CA PRO A 301 -15.22 -35.86 14.39
C PRO A 301 -16.56 -35.66 13.67
N SER A 302 -17.65 -35.48 14.43
CA SER A 302 -18.99 -35.20 13.90
C SER A 302 -19.08 -33.90 13.09
N PHE A 303 -18.15 -32.96 13.28
CA PHE A 303 -18.12 -31.66 12.61
C PHE A 303 -17.07 -31.58 11.48
N TYR A 304 -16.32 -32.65 11.20
CA TYR A 304 -15.29 -32.63 10.15
C TYR A 304 -15.85 -32.30 8.77
N GLU A 305 -17.01 -32.84 8.42
CA GLU A 305 -17.66 -32.52 7.14
C GLU A 305 -18.09 -31.05 7.06
N LEU A 306 -18.65 -30.50 8.15
CA LEU A 306 -19.00 -29.08 8.20
C LEU A 306 -17.76 -28.19 8.03
N PHE A 307 -16.65 -28.54 8.70
CA PHE A 307 -15.39 -27.83 8.56
C PHE A 307 -14.86 -27.87 7.12
N ARG A 308 -14.89 -29.04 6.47
CA ARG A 308 -14.49 -29.19 5.07
C ARG A 308 -15.36 -28.35 4.13
N ILE A 309 -16.66 -28.28 4.37
CA ILE A 309 -17.57 -27.40 3.61
C ILE A 309 -17.16 -25.93 3.77
N ILE A 310 -16.87 -25.48 4.99
CA ILE A 310 -16.41 -24.11 5.24
C ILE A 310 -15.06 -23.86 4.54
N ALA A 311 -14.12 -24.79 4.60
CA ALA A 311 -12.84 -24.68 3.91
C ALA A 311 -13.03 -24.55 2.38
N TRP A 312 -13.93 -25.35 1.79
CA TRP A 312 -14.30 -25.22 0.38
C TRP A 312 -14.88 -23.86 0.03
N LEU A 313 -15.75 -23.29 0.87
CA LEU A 313 -16.28 -21.94 0.67
C LEU A 313 -15.18 -20.88 0.69
N VAL A 314 -14.19 -21.02 1.58
CA VAL A 314 -13.02 -20.14 1.62
C VAL A 314 -12.20 -20.26 0.32
N ILE A 315 -11.94 -21.48 -0.16
CA ILE A 315 -11.25 -21.71 -1.44
C ILE A 315 -12.01 -21.05 -2.60
N ILE A 316 -13.33 -21.23 -2.67
CA ILE A 316 -14.17 -20.60 -3.70
C ILE A 316 -14.08 -19.07 -3.61
N ALA A 317 -14.12 -18.49 -2.41
CA ALA A 317 -13.98 -17.05 -2.22
C ALA A 317 -12.61 -16.53 -2.71
N VAL A 318 -11.52 -17.27 -2.44
CA VAL A 318 -10.18 -16.94 -2.95
C VAL A 318 -10.13 -17.01 -4.47
N VAL A 319 -10.72 -18.04 -5.09
CA VAL A 319 -10.81 -18.18 -6.56
C VAL A 319 -11.62 -17.03 -7.17
N LEU A 320 -12.79 -16.69 -6.61
CA LEU A 320 -13.61 -15.58 -7.08
C LEU A 320 -12.88 -14.23 -6.96
N SER A 321 -12.17 -14.01 -5.85
CA SER A 321 -11.31 -12.83 -5.64
C SER A 321 -10.21 -12.74 -6.71
N THR A 322 -9.63 -13.88 -7.07
CA THR A 322 -8.60 -14.01 -8.12
C THR A 322 -9.15 -13.66 -9.50
N ILE A 323 -10.38 -14.08 -9.83
CA ILE A 323 -11.07 -13.68 -11.06
C ILE A 323 -11.24 -12.15 -11.12
N GLY A 324 -11.54 -11.51 -9.99
CA GLY A 324 -11.58 -10.04 -9.88
C GLY A 324 -10.26 -9.38 -10.31
N ASN A 325 -9.11 -9.96 -9.95
CA ASN A 325 -7.79 -9.46 -10.39
C ASN A 325 -7.56 -9.69 -11.89
N PHE A 326 -7.96 -10.83 -12.45
CA PHE A 326 -7.93 -11.04 -13.91
C PHE A 326 -8.76 -9.98 -14.67
N GLN A 327 -9.97 -9.70 -14.18
CA GLN A 327 -10.80 -8.65 -14.78
C GLN A 327 -10.14 -7.27 -14.72
N LYS A 328 -9.40 -6.96 -13.65
CA LYS A 328 -8.61 -5.73 -13.56
C LYS A 328 -7.52 -5.71 -14.62
N ILE A 329 -6.74 -6.79 -14.81
CA ILE A 329 -5.72 -6.90 -15.87
C ILE A 329 -6.32 -6.61 -17.25
N VAL A 330 -7.46 -7.24 -17.58
CA VAL A 330 -8.16 -7.03 -18.86
C VAL A 330 -8.65 -5.59 -19.02
N LYS A 331 -9.18 -4.98 -17.95
CA LYS A 331 -9.60 -3.57 -17.96
C LYS A 331 -8.40 -2.64 -18.18
N VAL A 332 -7.25 -2.94 -17.59
CA VAL A 332 -6.01 -2.19 -17.76
C VAL A 332 -5.51 -2.26 -19.21
N GLU A 333 -5.58 -3.43 -19.83
CA GLU A 333 -5.21 -3.62 -21.24
C GLU A 333 -6.13 -2.83 -22.17
N ARG A 334 -7.46 -2.89 -21.95
CA ARG A 334 -8.42 -2.08 -22.71
C ARG A 334 -8.16 -0.57 -22.54
N TYR A 335 -7.82 -0.13 -21.34
CA TYR A 335 -7.49 1.27 -21.07
C TYR A 335 -6.20 1.70 -21.78
N ARG A 336 -5.20 0.82 -21.87
CA ARG A 336 -3.96 1.06 -22.62
C ARG A 336 -4.23 1.27 -24.10
N ASN A 337 -5.08 0.44 -24.72
CA ASN A 337 -5.39 0.50 -26.15
C ASN A 337 -6.23 1.71 -26.56
N LEU A 338 -6.79 2.45 -25.60
CA LEU A 338 -7.60 3.65 -25.84
C LEU A 338 -6.79 4.96 -25.69
N LYS A 339 -5.55 4.90 -25.19
CA LYS A 339 -4.64 6.04 -25.04
C LYS A 339 -3.68 6.12 -26.21
#